data_AF-A0A559R886-F1
#
_entry.id   AF-A0A559R886-F1
#
_cell.length_a   1.000
_cell.length_b   1.000
_cell.length_c   1.000
_cell.angle_alpha   90.00
_cell.angle_beta   90.00
_cell.angle_gamma   90.00
#
_symmetry.space_group_name_H-M   'P 1'
#
loop_
_entity.id
_entity.type
_entity.pdbx_description
1 polymer ?
#
loop_
_entity_poly.entity_id
_entity_poly.type
_entity_poly.pdbx_seq_one_letter_code
_entity_poly.pdbx_strand_id
1 'polypeptide(L)' 'MFKSPKIYYFLIVIGAVVAIYANANEEQNILILIIGIIVLMFGLFKVQATIPSKREKESFVETESSDEK' A
#
# COMPACT_ATOMS: atom_id res chain seq x y z
N MET A 1 -10.63 -0.37 -16.06
CA MET A 1 -10.71 -0.16 -14.59
C MET A 1 -9.33 0.28 -14.13
N PHE A 2 -9.16 1.55 -13.73
CA PHE A 2 -7.87 2.27 -13.65
C PHE A 2 -6.75 1.49 -12.92
N LYS A 3 -5.88 0.87 -13.73
CA LYS A 3 -4.82 -0.07 -13.33
C LYS A 3 -3.49 0.67 -13.13
N SER A 4 -3.47 1.69 -12.27
CA SER A 4 -2.22 2.42 -11.95
C SER A 4 -2.16 2.80 -10.48
N PRO A 5 -1.33 2.13 -9.65
CA PRO A 5 -1.19 2.43 -8.23
C PRO A 5 -0.50 3.78 -7.95
N LYS A 6 -0.11 4.53 -8.99
CA LYS A 6 0.64 5.80 -8.94
C LYS A 6 -0.04 6.87 -8.08
N ILE A 7 -1.37 6.84 -7.99
CA ILE A 7 -2.15 7.79 -7.18
C ILE A 7 -1.83 7.67 -5.68
N TYR A 8 -1.57 6.45 -5.18
CA TYR A 8 -1.26 6.22 -3.77
C TYR A 8 0.16 6.68 -3.42
N TYR A 9 1.10 6.56 -4.36
CA TYR A 9 2.44 7.13 -4.20
C TYR A 9 2.40 8.66 -4.10
N PHE A 10 1.58 9.32 -4.90
CA PHE A 10 1.35 10.77 -4.78
C PHE A 10 0.75 11.14 -3.41
N LEU A 11 -0.19 10.34 -2.90
CA LEU A 11 -0.79 10.53 -1.57
C LEU A 11 0.26 10.43 -0.45
N ILE A 12 1.18 9.47 -0.55
CA ILE A 12 2.29 9.29 0.40
C ILE A 12 3.21 10.51 0.39
N VAL A 13 3.59 11.00 -0.79
CA VAL A 13 4.47 12.19 -0.91
C VAL A 13 3.82 13.41 -0.26
N ILE A 14 2.53 13.64 -0.50
CA ILE A 14 1.79 14.77 0.10
C ILE A 14 1.72 14.60 1.62
N GLY A 15 1.35 13.42 2.12
CA GLY A 15 1.30 13.14 3.56
C GLY A 15 2.65 13.33 4.25
N ALA A 16 3.74 12.95 3.59
CA ALA A 16 5.10 13.12 4.10
C ALA A 16 5.48 14.59 4.21
N VAL A 17 5.22 15.39 3.17
CA VAL A 17 5.48 16.84 3.19
C VAL A 17 4.69 17.53 4.29
N VAL A 18 3.41 17.19 4.45
CA VAL A 18 2.54 17.76 5.51
C VAL A 18 3.05 17.40 6.91
N ALA A 19 3.42 16.13 7.14
CA ALA A 19 3.94 15.70 8.43
C ALA A 19 5.27 16.38 8.78
N ILE A 20 6.18 16.51 7.81
CA ILE A 20 7.46 17.22 7.99
C ILE A 20 7.20 18.70 8.28
N TYR A 21 6.31 19.35 7.52
CA TYR A 21 5.97 20.76 7.72
C TYR A 21 5.35 21.01 9.10
N ALA A 22 4.45 20.13 9.54
CA ALA A 22 3.81 20.22 10.85
C ALA A 22 4.79 20.03 12.01
N ASN A 23 5.86 19.24 11.80
CA ASN A 23 6.89 18.96 12.81
C ASN A 23 8.05 19.97 12.79
N ALA A 24 8.22 20.75 11.72
CA ALA A 24 9.36 21.64 11.53
C ALA A 24 9.24 22.99 12.26
N ASN A 25 8.06 23.35 12.76
CA ASN A 25 7.86 24.56 13.54
C ASN A 25 8.16 24.33 15.03
N GLU A 26 8.65 25.35 15.73
CA GLU A 26 8.88 25.29 17.19
C GLU A 26 7.58 25.00 17.96
N GLU A 27 6.47 25.59 17.51
CA GLU A 27 5.13 25.18 17.89
C GLU A 27 4.63 24.10 16.93
N GLN A 28 4.94 22.84 17.26
CA GLN A 28 4.42 21.71 16.51
C GLN A 28 2.90 21.72 16.56
N ASN A 29 2.26 21.86 15.40
CA ASN A 29 0.82 21.74 15.32
C ASN A 29 0.44 20.26 15.36
N ILE A 30 0.32 19.72 16.57
CA ILE A 30 0.09 18.29 16.86
C ILE A 30 -1.14 17.77 16.11
N LEU A 31 -2.19 18.57 15.95
CA LEU A 31 -3.37 18.18 15.17
C LEU A 31 -3.02 17.93 13.69
N ILE A 32 -2.30 18.85 13.07
CA ILE A 32 -1.86 18.71 11.67
C ILE A 32 -0.85 17.56 11.53
N LEU A 33 0.03 17.38 12.51
CA LEU A 33 1.01 16.29 12.53
C LEU A 33 0.33 14.92 12.57
N ILE A 34 -0.64 14.72 13.47
CA ILE A 34 -1.42 13.49 13.57
C ILE A 34 -2.17 13.21 12.26
N ILE A 35 -2.81 14.22 11.68
CA ILE A 35 -3.49 14.08 10.38
C ILE A 35 -2.51 13.69 9.28
N GLY A 36 -1.34 14.33 9.22
CA GLY A 36 -0.29 14.00 8.25
C GLY A 36 0.16 12.56 8.35
N ILE A 37 0.38 12.06 9.57
CA ILE A 37 0.78 10.66 9.81
C ILE A 37 -0.35 9.69 9.46
N ILE A 38 -1.61 9.98 9.81
CA ILE A 38 -2.75 9.12 9.46
C ILE A 38 -2.89 9.01 7.93
N VAL A 39 -2.78 10.13 7.21
CA VAL A 39 -2.83 10.16 5.74
C VAL A 39 -1.65 9.39 5.14
N LEU A 40 -0.44 9.57 5.69
CA LEU A 40 0.76 8.85 5.27
C LEU A 40 0.59 7.33 5.46
N MET A 41 0.13 6.91 6.64
CA MET A 41 -0.13 5.51 6.98
C MET A 41 -1.20 4.89 6.10
N PHE A 42 -2.28 5.62 5.82
CA PHE A 42 -3.32 5.16 4.90
C PHE A 42 -2.78 4.98 3.47
N GLY A 43 -1.98 5.93 2.98
CA GLY A 43 -1.32 5.82 1.69
C GLY A 43 -0.41 4.60 1.61
N LEU A 44 0.43 4.39 2.64
CA LEU A 44 1.34 3.25 2.73
C LEU A 44 0.57 1.92 2.78
N PHE A 45 -0.48 1.85 3.59
CA PHE A 45 -1.36 0.68 3.69
C PHE A 45 -2.00 0.33 2.34
N LYS A 46 -2.48 1.32 1.59
CA LYS A 46 -3.08 1.10 0.27
C LYS A 46 -2.06 0.61 -0.76
N VAL A 47 -0.82 1.12 -0.72
CA VAL A 47 0.26 0.61 -1.58
C VAL A 47 0.54 -0.85 -1.23
N GLN A 48 0.75 -1.17 0.05
CA GLN A 48 1.00 -2.53 0.52
C GLN A 48 -0.12 -3.51 0.14
N ALA A 49 -1.39 -3.10 0.29
CA ALA A 49 -2.55 -3.91 -0.06
C ALA A 49 -2.75 -4.07 -1.59
N THR A 50 -2.21 -3.16 -2.40
CA THR A 50 -2.32 -3.21 -3.87
C THR A 50 -1.24 -4.09 -4.49
N ILE A 51 -0.12 -4.31 -3.81
CA ILE A 51 0.88 -5.29 -4.24
C ILE A 51 0.19 -6.65 -4.24
N PRO A 52 -0.07 -7.25 -5.42
CA PRO A 52 -0.74 -8.53 -5.47
C PRO A 52 0.22 -9.53 -4.80
N SER A 53 -0.19 -10.07 -3.66
CA SER A 53 0.48 -11.20 -3.04
C SER A 53 0.63 -12.25 -4.12
N LYS A 54 1.88 -12.59 -4.43
CA LYS A 54 2.25 -13.65 -5.36
C LYS A 54 1.82 -14.98 -4.71
N ARG A 55 0.51 -15.22 -4.62
CA ARG A 55 0.00 -16.58 -4.56
C ARG A 55 0.30 -17.14 -5.93
N GLU A 56 1.37 -17.90 -5.98
CA GLU A 56 1.73 -18.74 -7.10
C GLU A 56 0.45 -19.38 -7.63
N LYS A 57 0.28 -19.32 -8.96
CA LYS A 57 -0.66 -20.19 -9.63
C LYS A 57 -0.28 -21.60 -9.17
N GLU A 58 -1.08 -22.20 -8.30
CA GLU A 58 -1.07 -23.64 -8.11
C GLU A 58 -1.32 -24.22 -9.50
N SER A 59 -0.24 -24.67 -10.12
CA SER A 59 -0.30 -25.43 -11.36
C SER A 59 -1.05 -26.70 -10.99
N PHE A 60 -2.29 -26.80 -11.43
CA PHE A 60 -3.07 -28.03 -11.37
C PHE A 60 -2.22 -29.11 -12.05
N VAL A 61 -1.65 -30.02 -11.26
CA VAL A 61 -1.10 -31.27 -11.80
C VAL A 61 -2.31 -32.14 -12.04
N GLU A 62 -2.81 -32.10 -13.28
CA GLU A 62 -3.75 -33.10 -13.78
C GLU A 62 -2.98 -34.42 -13.86
N THR A 63 -3.01 -35.19 -12.77
CA THR A 63 -2.51 -36.57 -12.81
C THR A 63 -3.53 -37.37 -13.61
N GLU A 64 -3.17 -37.66 -14.85
CA GLU A 64 -3.87 -38.59 -15.72
C GLU A 64 -4.15 -39.91 -14.99
N SER A 65 -5.40 -40.36 -15.11
CA SER A 65 -5.84 -41.71 -14.77
C SER A 65 -4.93 -42.73 -15.45
N SER A 66 -4.06 -43.38 -14.67
CA SER A 66 -3.40 -44.60 -15.09
C SER A 66 -4.23 -45.77 -14.59
N ASP A 67 -5.03 -46.31 -15.51
CA ASP A 67 -5.52 -47.68 -15.45
C ASP A 67 -4.34 -48.63 -15.19
N GLU A 68 -4.40 -49.46 -14.15
CA GLU A 68 -3.77 -50.78 -14.20
C GLU A 68 -4.49 -51.79 -13.30
N LYS A 69 -5.33 -52.61 -13.97
CA LYS A 69 -5.80 -53.98 -13.70
C LYS A 69 -6.28 -54.41 -12.31
#